data_AF-A0A0T7BM49-F1
#
_entry.id   AF-A0A0T7BM49-F1
#
_cell.length_a   1.000
_cell.length_b   1.000
_cell.length_c   1.000
_cell.angle_alpha   90.00
_cell.angle_beta   90.00
_cell.angle_gamma   90.00
#
_symmetry.space_group_name_H-M   'P 1'
#
loop_
_entity.id
_entity.type
_entity.pdbx_description
1 polymer ?
#
loop_
_entity_poly.entity_id
_entity_poly.type
_entity_poly.pdbx_seq_one_letter_code
_entity_poly.pdbx_strand_id
1 'polypeptide(L)'
;MDLCLRYRDVTLGIELKVWREKKRDPQGEGIEQLESYLGRLGLDFGWLFVFDRRKNALPMEERLSTQVVVTENQRTITVIRA
;
A
#
# COMPACT_ATOMS: atom_id res chain seq x y z
N MET A 1 -8.01 -6.98 -1.11
CA MET A 1 -8.28 -5.65 -0.58
C MET A 1 -8.70 -5.87 0.83
N ASP A 2 -7.88 -5.41 1.75
CA ASP A 2 -8.09 -5.62 3.18
C ASP A 2 -9.14 -4.66 3.73
N LEU A 3 -9.20 -3.43 3.21
CA LEU A 3 -10.16 -2.42 3.64
C LEU A 3 -10.62 -1.54 2.47
N CYS A 4 -11.92 -1.21 2.47
CA CYS A 4 -12.53 -0.24 1.56
C CYS A 4 -13.24 0.81 2.41
N LEU A 5 -12.63 1.98 2.55
CA LEU A 5 -13.25 3.10 3.26
C LEU A 5 -14.21 3.81 2.30
N ARG A 6 -15.47 3.95 2.71
CA ARG A 6 -16.45 4.80 2.04
C ARG A 6 -16.88 5.90 2.98
N TYR A 7 -16.55 7.14 2.64
CA TYR A 7 -16.88 8.31 3.44
C TYR A 7 -17.30 9.45 2.52
N ARG A 8 -18.60 9.79 2.57
CA ARG A 8 -19.24 10.74 1.63
C ARG A 8 -18.98 10.32 0.19
N ASP A 9 -18.35 11.18 -0.59
CA ASP A 9 -17.97 11.00 -1.99
C ASP A 9 -16.64 10.25 -2.17
N VAL A 10 -15.90 10.00 -1.09
CA VAL A 10 -14.61 9.30 -1.15
C VAL A 10 -14.81 7.80 -0.97
N THR A 11 -14.30 7.03 -1.94
CA THR A 11 -14.05 5.59 -1.79
C THR A 11 -12.54 5.36 -1.87
N LEU A 12 -11.94 4.86 -0.79
CA LEU A 12 -10.51 4.61 -0.69
C LEU A 12 -10.25 3.12 -0.47
N GLY A 13 -9.61 2.48 -1.47
CA GLY A 13 -9.09 1.13 -1.34
C GLY A 13 -7.79 1.12 -0.56
N ILE A 14 -7.68 0.24 0.44
CA ILE A 14 -6.52 0.10 1.32
C ILE A 14 -6.08 -1.36 1.33
N GLU A 15 -4.80 -1.57 1.10
CA GLU A 15 -4.12 -2.88 1.19
C GLU A 15 -3.01 -2.81 2.24
N LEU A 16 -2.87 -3.86 3.04
CA LEU A 16 -1.89 -3.96 4.11
C LEU A 16 -0.91 -5.10 3.83
N LYS A 17 0.38 -4.81 3.96
CA LYS A 17 1.45 -5.79 3.87
C LYS A 17 2.31 -5.76 5.12
N VAL A 18 2.81 -6.93 5.49
CA VAL A 18 3.77 -7.08 6.58
C VAL A 18 5.09 -7.59 6.00
N TRP A 19 6.16 -6.82 6.13
CA TRP A 19 7.50 -7.26 5.77
C TRP A 19 8.11 -8.05 6.93
N ARG A 20 8.21 -9.36 6.75
CA ARG A 20 8.75 -10.30 7.74
C ARG A 20 10.22 -10.59 7.48
N GLU A 21 10.88 -11.08 8.53
CA GLU A 21 12.24 -11.59 8.48
C GLU A 21 12.43 -12.61 7.33
N LYS A 22 13.55 -12.51 6.61
CA LYS A 22 13.91 -13.39 5.46
C LYS A 22 12.89 -13.40 4.31
N LYS A 23 11.96 -12.43 4.24
CA LYS A 23 11.09 -12.23 3.09
C LYS A 23 11.56 -11.05 2.25
N ARG A 24 11.30 -11.11 0.94
CA ARG A 24 11.48 -9.96 0.04
C ARG A 24 10.53 -8.83 0.44
N ASP A 25 10.87 -7.61 0.03
CA ASP A 25 9.99 -6.46 0.21
C ASP A 25 8.63 -6.72 -0.47
N PRO A 26 7.50 -6.65 0.26
CA PRO A 26 6.19 -6.95 -0.29
C PRO A 26 5.58 -5.80 -1.10
N GLN A 27 6.24 -4.65 -1.23
CA GLN A 27 5.68 -3.47 -1.90
C GLN A 27 5.20 -3.75 -3.33
N GLY A 28 6.02 -4.43 -4.14
CA GLY A 28 5.66 -4.72 -5.54
C GLY A 28 4.40 -5.58 -5.65
N GLU A 29 4.34 -6.66 -4.86
CA GLU A 29 3.16 -7.53 -4.80
C GLU A 29 1.93 -6.78 -4.27
N GLY A 30 2.11 -5.89 -3.30
CA GLY A 30 1.04 -5.04 -2.77
C GLY A 30 0.50 -4.05 -3.79
N ILE A 31 1.37 -3.45 -4.61
CA ILE A 31 0.98 -2.55 -5.72
C ILE A 31 0.14 -3.31 -6.74
N GLU A 32 0.62 -4.47 -7.21
CA GLU A 32 -0.09 -5.30 -8.19
C GLU A 32 -1.47 -5.72 -7.69
N GLN A 33 -1.56 -6.17 -6.45
CA GLN A 33 -2.83 -6.57 -5.84
C GLN A 33 -3.79 -5.39 -5.70
N LEU A 34 -3.32 -4.26 -5.14
CA LEU A 34 -4.14 -3.07 -4.97
C LEU A 34 -4.64 -2.54 -6.32
N GLU A 35 -3.77 -2.46 -7.32
CA GLU A 35 -4.15 -2.04 -8.68
C GLU A 35 -5.28 -2.89 -9.26
N SER A 36 -5.22 -4.21 -9.08
CA SER A 36 -6.29 -5.12 -9.50
C SER A 36 -7.64 -4.79 -8.83
N TYR A 37 -7.62 -4.50 -7.53
CA TYR A 37 -8.84 -4.14 -6.80
C TYR A 37 -9.40 -2.78 -7.20
N LEU A 38 -8.53 -1.78 -7.36
CA LEU A 38 -8.92 -0.46 -7.83
C LEU A 38 -9.54 -0.54 -9.23
N GLY A 39 -9.00 -1.39 -10.11
CA GLY A 39 -9.58 -1.67 -11.42
C GLY A 39 -11.00 -2.24 -11.36
N ARG A 40 -11.26 -3.19 -10.45
CA ARG A 40 -12.61 -3.76 -10.27
C ARG A 40 -13.61 -2.77 -9.68
N LEU A 41 -13.13 -1.80 -8.92
CA LEU A 41 -13.96 -0.78 -8.27
C LEU A 41 -14.14 0.50 -9.10
N GLY A 42 -13.41 0.62 -10.22
CA GLY A 42 -13.40 1.86 -11.02
C GLY A 42 -12.77 3.04 -10.25
N LEU A 43 -11.78 2.77 -9.41
CA LEU A 43 -11.07 3.79 -8.64
C LEU A 43 -9.71 4.10 -9.26
N ASP A 44 -9.33 5.37 -9.18
CA ASP A 44 -8.07 5.88 -9.72
C ASP A 44 -6.95 5.91 -8.67
N PHE A 45 -7.27 5.77 -7.39
CA PHE A 45 -6.29 5.84 -6.31
C PHE A 45 -6.58 4.92 -5.13
N GLY A 46 -5.52 4.58 -4.40
CA GLY A 46 -5.58 3.73 -3.21
C GLY A 46 -4.31 3.83 -2.36
N TRP A 47 -4.37 3.27 -1.15
CA TRP A 47 -3.24 3.28 -0.21
C TRP A 47 -2.71 1.87 0.03
N LEU A 48 -1.38 1.74 0.00
CA LEU A 48 -0.68 0.52 0.40
C LEU A 48 0.12 0.81 1.67
N PHE A 49 -0.20 0.13 2.76
CA PHE A 49 0.63 0.16 3.97
C PHE A 49 1.60 -1.02 3.98
N VAL A 50 2.87 -0.75 4.24
CA VAL A 50 3.90 -1.78 4.46
C VAL A 50 4.43 -1.64 5.89
N PHE A 51 4.05 -2.57 6.75
CA PHE A 51 4.55 -2.67 8.12
C PHE A 51 5.80 -3.56 8.14
N ASP A 52 6.96 -2.95 8.33
CA ASP A 52 8.21 -3.67 8.50
C ASP A 52 8.35 -4.18 9.95
N ARG A 53 8.38 -5.51 10.07
CA ARG A 53 8.48 -6.27 11.33
C ARG A 53 9.75 -7.10 11.37
N ARG A 54 10.74 -6.78 10.53
CA ARG A 54 12.08 -7.38 10.59
C ARG A 54 12.76 -6.98 11.89
N LYS A 55 13.59 -7.86 12.44
CA LYS A 55 14.26 -7.61 13.73
C LYS A 55 15.21 -6.41 13.70
N ASN A 56 15.80 -6.16 12.54
CA ASN A 56 16.77 -5.08 12.33
C ASN A 56 16.15 -3.89 11.59
N ALA A 57 14.82 -3.75 11.60
CA ALA A 57 14.18 -2.54 11.10
C ALA A 57 14.61 -1.35 11.96
N LEU A 58 14.80 -0.19 11.31
CA LEU A 58 15.10 1.06 12.03
C LEU A 58 13.96 1.39 13.02
N PRO A 59 14.21 2.28 14.00
CA PRO A 59 13.14 2.86 14.80
C PRO A 59 12.02 3.46 13.92
N MET A 60 10.79 3.46 14.44
CA MET A 60 9.60 3.93 13.71
C MET A 60 9.82 5.30 13.05
N GLU A 61 10.34 6.25 13.83
CA GLU A 61 10.59 7.65 13.41
C GLU A 61 11.54 7.75 12.21
N GLU A 62 12.47 6.80 12.06
CA GLU A 62 13.49 6.79 11.01
C GLU A 62 13.03 6.06 9.73
N ARG A 63 12.02 5.19 9.83
CA ARG A 63 11.52 4.40 8.68
C ARG A 63 10.13 4.77 8.20
N LEU A 64 9.41 5.62 8.93
CA LEU A 64 8.17 6.20 8.48
C LEU A 64 8.40 6.99 7.20
N SER A 65 7.79 6.55 6.11
CA SER A 65 7.89 7.23 4.82
C SER A 65 6.59 7.12 4.05
N THR A 66 6.34 8.12 3.20
CA THR A 66 5.21 8.15 2.28
C THR A 66 5.74 8.51 0.90
N GLN A 67 5.33 7.73 -0.10
CA GLN A 67 5.67 7.97 -1.49
C GLN A 67 4.43 7.75 -2.36
N VAL A 68 4.37 8.43 -3.50
CA VAL A 68 3.32 8.23 -4.49
C VAL A 68 3.93 7.49 -5.68
N VAL A 69 3.29 6.38 -6.07
CA VAL A 69 3.65 5.60 -7.25
C VAL A 69 2.49 5.70 -8.25
N VAL A 70 2.82 5.98 -9.51
CA VAL A 70 1.86 5.89 -10.61
C VAL A 70 2.07 4.55 -11.31
N THR A 71 1.03 3.75 -11.41
CA THR A 71 1.10 2.43 -12.07
C THR A 71 1.02 2.57 -13.60
N GLU A 72 1.29 1.48 -14.32
CA GLU A 72 1.17 1.45 -15.79
C GLU A 72 -0.25 1.80 -16.24
N ASN A 73 -1.27 1.35 -15.50
CA ASN A 73 -2.68 1.70 -15.77
C ASN A 73 -3.09 3.08 -15.23
N GLN A 74 -2.13 3.98 -14.99
CA GLN A 74 -2.35 5.36 -14.55
C GLN A 74 -3.10 5.51 -13.22
N ARG A 75 -3.02 4.50 -12.34
CA ARG A 75 -3.56 4.59 -10.99
C ARG A 75 -2.52 5.16 -10.03
N THR A 76 -2.98 5.99 -9.10
CA THR A 76 -2.14 6.63 -8.10
C THR A 76 -2.18 5.84 -6.80
N ILE A 77 -1.06 5.23 -6.42
CA ILE A 77 -0.94 4.49 -5.15
C ILE A 77 -0.07 5.27 -4.18
N THR A 78 -0.65 5.66 -3.05
CA THR A 78 0.12 6.19 -1.91
C THR A 78 0.66 5.02 -1.11
N VAL A 79 1.98 4.82 -1.13
CA VAL A 79 2.66 3.79 -0.34
C VAL A 79 3.14 4.41 0.96
N ILE A 80 2.68 3.87 2.08
CA ILE A 80 3.06 4.29 3.43
C ILE A 80 3.86 3.14 4.05
N ARG A 81 5.08 3.41 4.50
CA ARG A 81 5.93 2.42 5.16
C ARG A 81 6.07 2.77 6.63
N ALA A 82 5.87 1.79 7.51
CA ALA A 82 5.83 1.93 8.96
C ALA A 82 6.43 0.71 9.66
#